data_AF-A0A7M7HLT6-F1
#
_entry.id   AF-A0A7M7HLT6-F1
#
_cell.length_a   1.000
_cell.length_b   1.000
_cell.length_c   1.000
_cell.angle_alpha   90.00
_cell.angle_beta   90.00
_cell.angle_gamma   90.00
#
_symmetry.space_group_name_H-M   'P 1'
#
loop_
_entity.id
_entity.type
_entity.pdbx_description
1 polymer ?
#
loop_
_entity_poly.entity_id
_entity_poly.type
_entity_poly.pdbx_seq_one_letter_code
_entity_poly.pdbx_strand_id
1 'polypeptide(L)'
;MSGTTGNNNRIMEESQCQKSSSTKAQAFYNFFRSMNNNEIQINLGQIASNPDLDKQDLALLVLMLRNISQPYVRRLIRESSCSQILQGMLETVRNNENKRGMRPFPDDVEEIEMIIHGPPLSPDIA
;
A
#
# COMPACT_ATOMS: atom_id res chain seq x y z
N MET A 1 -64.93 2.76 -21.04
CA MET A 1 -64.57 2.34 -19.67
C MET A 1 -63.69 1.11 -19.83
N SER A 2 -62.38 1.26 -19.58
CA SER A 2 -61.71 0.74 -18.37
C SER A 2 -61.47 -0.77 -18.50
N GLY A 3 -60.25 -1.29 -18.68
CA GLY A 3 -59.04 -1.07 -17.87
C GLY A 3 -59.02 -2.10 -16.73
N THR A 4 -57.92 -2.70 -16.28
CA THR A 4 -56.48 -2.64 -16.63
C THR A 4 -55.92 -4.09 -16.60
N THR A 5 -54.63 -4.46 -16.72
CA THR A 5 -53.33 -3.75 -16.68
C THR A 5 -52.29 -4.56 -17.48
N GLY A 6 -51.26 -3.91 -18.04
CA GLY A 6 -50.04 -4.57 -18.54
C GLY A 6 -48.84 -4.15 -17.69
N ASN A 7 -48.14 -5.09 -17.08
CA ASN A 7 -47.19 -4.80 -16.00
C ASN A 7 -45.72 -4.73 -16.47
N ASN A 8 -45.09 -3.57 -16.28
CA ASN A 8 -43.66 -3.36 -16.01
C ASN A 8 -42.62 -4.10 -16.88
N ASN A 9 -42.38 -3.60 -18.10
CA ASN A 9 -41.14 -3.90 -18.82
C ASN A 9 -39.98 -3.00 -18.37
N ARG A 10 -39.18 -3.53 -17.43
CA ARG A 10 -37.72 -3.41 -17.37
C ARG A 10 -37.10 -2.01 -17.57
N ILE A 11 -37.11 -1.20 -16.50
CA ILE A 11 -36.02 -0.26 -16.25
C ILE A 11 -34.88 -1.05 -15.60
N MET A 12 -33.72 -1.12 -16.26
CA MET A 12 -32.41 -1.05 -15.61
C MET A 12 -31.43 -0.40 -16.59
N GLU A 13 -30.99 0.81 -16.27
CA GLU A 13 -29.82 1.43 -16.88
C GLU A 13 -28.56 0.72 -16.37
N GLU A 14 -27.95 -0.15 -17.19
CA GLU A 14 -26.59 -0.64 -16.92
C GLU A 14 -25.52 0.30 -17.52
N SER A 15 -25.76 1.61 -17.36
CA SER A 15 -24.75 2.65 -17.57
C SER A 15 -23.84 2.75 -16.33
N GLN A 16 -22.91 1.80 -16.16
CA GLN A 16 -21.77 1.98 -15.24
C GLN A 16 -20.59 1.03 -15.47
N CYS A 17 -19.97 1.07 -16.67
CA CYS A 17 -18.57 0.68 -16.84
C CYS A 17 -17.59 1.70 -16.21
N GLN A 18 -17.82 2.08 -14.94
CA GLN A 18 -16.94 2.99 -14.19
C GLN A 18 -16.86 2.62 -12.69
N LYS A 19 -16.02 1.63 -12.40
CA LYS A 19 -15.11 1.65 -11.26
C LYS A 19 -13.82 0.95 -11.69
N SER A 20 -12.83 1.72 -12.11
CA SER A 20 -11.45 1.26 -12.09
C SER A 20 -11.05 1.13 -10.62
N SER A 21 -11.29 -0.03 -10.03
CA SER A 21 -10.73 -0.36 -8.72
C SER A 21 -9.21 -0.24 -8.81
N SER A 22 -8.62 0.65 -8.03
CA SER A 22 -7.16 0.76 -7.95
C SER A 22 -6.62 -0.60 -7.52
N THR A 23 -5.86 -1.25 -8.40
CA THR A 23 -5.33 -2.58 -8.11
C THR A 23 -4.17 -2.47 -7.15
N LYS A 24 -3.87 -3.55 -6.41
CA LYS A 24 -2.67 -3.64 -5.56
C LYS A 24 -1.41 -3.24 -6.34
N ALA A 25 -1.28 -3.74 -7.58
CA ALA A 25 -0.19 -3.38 -8.49
C ALA A 25 -0.15 -1.88 -8.86
N GLN A 26 -1.30 -1.22 -9.05
CA GLN A 26 -1.34 0.22 -9.32
C GLN A 26 -0.86 1.04 -8.13
N ALA A 27 -1.21 0.66 -6.90
CA ALA A 27 -0.74 1.33 -5.68
C ALA A 27 0.79 1.22 -5.55
N PHE A 28 1.35 0.02 -5.78
CA PHE A 28 2.80 -0.20 -5.83
C PHE A 28 3.50 0.63 -6.94
N TYR A 29 2.91 0.70 -8.13
CA TYR A 29 3.43 1.53 -9.23
C TYR A 29 3.44 3.03 -8.88
N ASN A 30 2.35 3.53 -8.29
CA ASN A 30 2.25 4.93 -7.87
C ASN A 30 3.28 5.26 -6.79
N PHE A 31 3.46 4.38 -5.80
CA PHE A 31 4.49 4.51 -4.78
C PHE A 31 5.89 4.58 -5.39
N PHE A 32 6.25 3.64 -6.27
CA PHE A 32 7.54 3.62 -6.96
C PHE A 32 7.83 4.90 -7.77
N ARG A 33 6.80 5.57 -8.29
CA ARG A 33 6.92 6.81 -9.07
C ARG A 33 6.78 8.10 -8.27
N SER A 34 6.62 8.02 -6.94
CA SER A 34 6.43 9.20 -6.09
C SER A 34 7.68 10.07 -6.05
N MET A 35 7.51 11.39 -6.23
CA MET A 35 8.62 12.35 -6.33
C MET A 35 8.72 13.27 -5.09
N ASN A 36 7.73 13.27 -4.19
CA ASN A 36 7.69 14.10 -3.00
C ASN A 36 7.02 13.41 -1.79
N ASN A 37 7.16 14.01 -0.60
CA ASN A 37 6.72 13.46 0.69
C ASN A 37 5.23 13.11 0.71
N ASN A 38 4.39 14.02 0.19
CA ASN A 38 2.94 13.86 0.22
C ASN A 38 2.51 12.68 -0.67
N GLU A 39 3.10 12.56 -1.87
CA GLU A 39 2.88 11.41 -2.75
C GLU A 39 3.35 10.09 -2.09
N ILE A 40 4.55 10.08 -1.49
CA ILE A 40 5.10 8.91 -0.80
C ILE A 40 4.13 8.44 0.31
N GLN A 41 3.72 9.34 1.20
CA GLN A 41 2.81 9.00 2.30
C GLN A 41 1.44 8.53 1.79
N ILE A 42 0.86 9.23 0.80
CA ILE A 42 -0.46 8.87 0.23
C ILE A 42 -0.39 7.50 -0.45
N ASN A 43 0.61 7.26 -1.29
CA ASN A 43 0.72 6.03 -2.06
C ASN A 43 1.10 4.83 -1.17
N LEU A 44 1.95 5.03 -0.16
CA LEU A 44 2.23 4.02 0.85
C LEU A 44 0.96 3.67 1.66
N GLY A 45 0.18 4.69 2.04
CA GLY A 45 -1.12 4.51 2.69
C GLY A 45 -2.14 3.75 1.81
N GLN A 46 -2.13 3.97 0.50
CA GLN A 46 -2.95 3.20 -0.45
C GLN A 46 -2.55 1.72 -0.47
N ILE A 47 -1.24 1.40 -0.46
CA ILE A 47 -0.78 0.00 -0.36
C ILE A 47 -1.24 -0.60 0.99
N ALA A 48 -1.01 0.12 2.09
CA ALA A 48 -1.38 -0.31 3.45
C ALA A 48 -2.89 -0.52 3.65
N SER A 49 -3.73 0.15 2.86
CA SER A 49 -5.19 -0.04 2.90
C SER A 49 -5.66 -1.40 2.36
N ASN A 50 -4.77 -2.17 1.72
CA ASN A 50 -5.10 -3.49 1.19
C ASN A 50 -5.12 -4.54 2.33
N PRO A 51 -6.25 -5.21 2.61
CA PRO A 51 -6.35 -6.16 3.72
C PRO A 51 -5.65 -7.50 3.44
N ASP A 52 -5.32 -7.81 2.19
CA ASP A 52 -4.76 -9.10 1.73
C ASP A 52 -3.23 -9.07 1.55
N LEU A 53 -2.56 -8.03 2.08
CA LEU A 53 -1.10 -7.89 2.04
C LEU A 53 -0.41 -9.15 2.56
N ASP A 54 0.62 -9.58 1.82
CA ASP A 54 1.39 -10.78 2.12
C ASP A 54 2.90 -10.58 2.01
N LYS A 55 3.66 -11.67 2.20
CA LYS A 55 5.13 -11.60 2.18
C LYS A 55 5.73 -11.24 0.82
N GLN A 56 5.02 -11.47 -0.29
CA GLN A 56 5.48 -11.06 -1.62
C GLN A 56 5.30 -9.55 -1.81
N ASP A 57 4.19 -9.01 -1.30
CA ASP A 57 3.98 -7.55 -1.24
C ASP A 57 5.03 -6.86 -0.36
N LEU A 58 5.39 -7.48 0.78
CA LEU A 58 6.44 -6.97 1.66
C LEU A 58 7.81 -6.99 0.98
N ALA A 59 8.17 -8.10 0.32
CA ALA A 59 9.40 -8.21 -0.45
C ALA A 59 9.46 -7.18 -1.60
N LEU A 60 8.35 -6.97 -2.31
CA LEU A 60 8.26 -5.95 -3.36
C LEU A 60 8.44 -4.54 -2.79
N LEU A 61 7.82 -4.23 -1.65
CA LEU A 61 8.01 -2.97 -0.95
C LEU A 61 9.48 -2.77 -0.57
N VAL A 62 10.13 -3.78 0.03
CA VAL A 62 11.55 -3.75 0.40
C VAL A 62 12.44 -3.51 -0.82
N LEU A 63 12.18 -4.21 -1.94
CA LEU A 63 12.91 -3.98 -3.19
C LEU A 63 12.73 -2.55 -3.72
N MET A 64 11.54 -1.96 -3.61
CA MET A 64 11.32 -0.56 -3.98
C MET A 64 12.07 0.39 -3.03
N LEU A 65 11.93 0.23 -1.71
CA LEU A 65 12.59 1.04 -0.69
C LEU A 65 14.13 0.99 -0.80
N ARG A 66 14.70 -0.18 -1.14
CA ARG A 66 16.13 -0.34 -1.43
C ARG A 66 16.55 0.40 -2.69
N ASN A 67 15.75 0.34 -3.76
CA ASN A 67 16.03 0.99 -5.05
C ASN A 67 15.76 2.50 -5.07
N ILE A 68 15.04 3.06 -4.10
CA ILE A 68 14.93 4.53 -3.97
C ILE A 68 16.29 5.06 -3.50
N SER A 69 17.13 5.40 -4.46
CA SER A 69 18.53 5.79 -4.33
C SER A 69 18.74 7.20 -3.77
N GLN A 70 17.66 7.92 -3.43
CA GLN A 70 17.73 9.28 -2.92
C GLN A 70 17.78 9.26 -1.37
N PRO A 71 18.87 9.74 -0.74
CA PRO A 71 18.96 9.86 0.73
C PRO A 71 17.79 10.63 1.34
N TYR A 72 17.27 11.61 0.58
CA TYR A 72 16.07 12.35 0.89
C TYR A 72 14.89 11.42 1.21
N VAL A 73 14.51 10.49 0.33
CA VAL A 73 13.34 9.63 0.54
C VAL A 73 13.52 8.68 1.73
N ARG A 74 14.73 8.17 1.97
CA ARG A 74 15.02 7.39 3.20
C ARG A 74 14.82 8.23 4.48
N ARG A 75 15.04 9.54 4.43
CA ARG A 75 14.71 10.48 5.51
C ARG A 75 13.19 10.70 5.65
N LEU A 76 12.46 10.75 4.54
CA LEU A 76 11.00 10.93 4.53
C LEU A 76 10.25 9.74 5.09
N ILE A 77 10.68 8.52 4.76
CA ILE A 77 10.04 7.29 5.25
C ILE A 77 10.19 7.17 6.78
N ARG A 78 11.24 7.80 7.34
CA ARG A 78 11.50 7.96 8.77
C ARG A 78 10.73 9.10 9.44
N GLU A 79 9.91 9.85 8.70
CA GLU A 79 8.89 10.70 9.30
C GLU A 79 7.83 9.81 9.98
N SER A 80 7.27 10.30 11.09
CA SER A 80 6.41 9.50 11.98
C SER A 80 5.18 8.91 11.28
N SER A 81 4.63 9.61 10.29
CA SER A 81 3.48 9.16 9.50
C SER A 81 3.82 7.94 8.64
N CYS A 82 4.91 7.98 7.86
CA CYS A 82 5.33 6.86 7.02
C CYS A 82 5.77 5.66 7.88
N SER A 83 6.44 5.92 9.00
CA SER A 83 6.87 4.88 9.94
C SER A 83 5.68 4.11 10.56
N GLN A 84 4.61 4.81 10.94
CA GLN A 84 3.36 4.18 11.42
C GLN A 84 2.67 3.33 10.34
N ILE A 85 2.66 3.81 9.09
CA ILE A 85 2.09 3.05 7.95
C ILE A 85 2.88 1.75 7.74
N LEU A 86 4.22 1.81 7.75
CA LEU A 86 5.07 0.62 7.63
C LEU A 86 4.86 -0.40 8.76
N GLN A 87 4.69 0.07 10.00
CA GLN A 87 4.34 -0.80 11.14
C GLN A 87 3.00 -1.51 10.93
N GLY A 88 1.96 -0.78 10.50
CA GLY A 88 0.65 -1.37 10.19
C GLY A 88 0.68 -2.38 9.03
N MET A 89 1.53 -2.13 8.02
CA MET A 89 1.78 -3.10 6.95
C MET A 89 2.46 -4.37 7.46
N LEU A 90 3.52 -4.25 8.28
CA LEU A 90 4.19 -5.39 8.90
C LEU A 90 3.21 -6.23 9.75
N GLU A 91 2.37 -5.58 10.55
CA GLU A 91 1.36 -6.26 11.36
C GLU A 91 0.33 -6.99 10.47
N THR A 92 -0.16 -6.35 9.41
CA THR A 92 -1.09 -6.95 8.45
C THR A 92 -0.49 -8.19 7.78
N VAL A 93 0.75 -8.09 7.28
CA VAL A 93 1.47 -9.21 6.66
C VAL A 93 1.75 -10.33 7.66
N ARG A 94 2.18 -10.01 8.89
CA ARG A 94 2.36 -11.00 9.98
C ARG A 94 1.05 -11.74 10.26
N ASN A 95 -0.06 -11.02 10.42
CA ASN A 95 -1.37 -11.61 10.70
C ASN A 95 -1.87 -12.48 9.54
N ASN A 96 -1.66 -12.07 8.29
CA ASN A 96 -2.10 -12.81 7.11
C ASN A 96 -1.26 -14.06 6.84
N GLU A 97 0.07 -13.98 6.95
CA GLU A 97 0.94 -15.15 6.83
C GLU A 97 0.68 -16.15 7.96
N ASN A 98 0.50 -15.69 9.21
CA ASN A 98 0.15 -16.56 10.34
C ASN A 98 -1.16 -17.32 10.12
N LYS A 99 -2.22 -16.65 9.61
CA LYS A 99 -3.49 -17.31 9.24
C LYS A 99 -3.32 -18.38 8.16
N ARG A 100 -2.33 -18.21 7.27
CA ARG A 100 -1.99 -19.16 6.19
C ARG A 100 -1.03 -20.27 6.65
N GLY A 101 -0.65 -20.32 7.92
CA GLY A 101 0.36 -21.26 8.44
C GLY A 101 1.79 -20.97 7.96
N MET A 102 2.04 -19.75 7.49
CA MET A 102 3.30 -19.29 6.93
C MET A 102 3.91 -18.18 7.81
N ARG A 103 5.07 -17.66 7.41
CA ARG A 103 5.73 -16.51 8.04
C ARG A 103 6.20 -15.53 6.96
N PRO A 104 6.30 -14.22 7.27
CA PRO A 104 7.02 -13.25 6.45
C PRO A 104 8.50 -13.66 6.28
N PHE A 105 9.15 -13.16 5.24
CA PHE A 105 10.59 -13.35 5.08
C PHE A 105 11.35 -12.55 6.15
N PRO A 106 12.28 -13.16 6.92
CA PRO A 106 12.97 -12.47 8.03
C PRO A 106 13.73 -11.22 7.56
N ASP A 107 14.50 -11.32 6.49
CA ASP A 107 15.35 -10.26 5.94
C ASP A 107 14.54 -9.03 5.50
N ASP A 108 13.32 -9.24 5.00
CA ASP A 108 12.42 -8.16 4.60
C ASP A 108 11.77 -7.48 5.82
N VAL A 109 11.48 -8.24 6.87
CA VAL A 109 11.01 -7.69 8.16
C VAL A 109 12.12 -6.85 8.80
N GLU A 110 13.35 -7.35 8.82
CA GLU A 110 14.52 -6.66 9.36
C GLU A 110 14.80 -5.34 8.62
N GLU A 111 14.75 -5.31 7.28
CA GLU A 111 14.91 -4.06 6.52
C GLU A 111 13.84 -3.02 6.90
N ILE A 112 12.56 -3.41 7.00
CA ILE A 112 11.50 -2.47 7.37
C ILE A 112 11.68 -1.99 8.82
N GLU A 113 12.03 -2.87 9.77
CA GLU A 113 12.31 -2.47 11.15
C GLU A 113 13.57 -1.58 11.25
N MET A 114 14.62 -1.80 10.44
CA MET A 114 15.77 -0.91 10.30
C MET A 114 15.41 0.45 9.67
N ILE A 115 14.41 0.49 8.78
CA ILE A 115 13.91 1.75 8.23
C ILE A 115 13.17 2.53 9.33
N ILE A 116 12.27 1.89 10.07
CA ILE A 116 11.46 2.52 11.14
C ILE A 116 12.30 2.93 12.36
N HIS A 117 13.16 2.04 12.86
CA HIS A 117 13.85 2.16 14.15
C HIS A 117 15.37 2.40 14.02
N GLY A 118 15.92 2.34 12.81
CA GLY A 118 17.36 2.48 12.62
C GLY A 118 17.89 3.86 13.04
N PRO A 119 19.20 3.95 13.34
CA PRO A 119 19.80 5.18 13.85
C PRO A 119 19.51 6.36 12.91
N PRO A 120 19.22 7.56 13.44
CA PRO A 120 18.91 8.72 12.63
C PRO A 120 19.97 8.91 11.56
N LEU A 121 19.55 9.25 10.34
CA LEU A 121 20.51 9.54 9.27
C LEU A 121 21.43 10.65 9.77
N SER A 122 22.74 10.38 9.81
CA SER A 122 23.73 11.39 10.15
C SER A 122 23.46 12.64 9.32
N PRO A 123 23.47 13.84 9.92
CA PRO A 123 23.37 15.05 9.12
C PRO A 123 24.50 15.02 8.09
N ASP A 124 24.17 15.34 6.83
CA ASP A 124 25.17 15.45 5.77
C ASP A 124 26.31 16.35 6.27
N ILE A 125 27.55 15.85 6.21
CA ILE A 125 28.72 16.65 6.53
C ILE A 125 28.80 17.71 5.43
N ALA A 126 28.61 18.96 5.84
CA ALA A 126 28.41 20.13 4.97
C ALA A 126 29.61 20.46 4.07
#